data_AF-A0A3A0CT72-F1
#
_entry.id   AF-A0A3A0CT72-F1
#
_cell.length_a   1.000
_cell.length_b   1.000
_cell.length_c   1.000
_cell.angle_alpha   90.00
_cell.angle_beta   90.00
_cell.angle_gamma   90.00
#
_symmetry.space_group_name_H-M   'P 1'
#
loop_
_entity.id
_entity.type
_entity.pdbx_description
1 polymer ?
#
loop_
_entity_poly.entity_id
_entity_poly.type
_entity_poly.pdbx_seq_one_letter_code
_entity_poly.pdbx_strand_id
1 'polypeptide(L)'
;MADPDSSQIHMPAPTAGRSTGRHLVDELIYCPVCNYNLTGVLSGRCPECGSYFHREALFAAQRASDITLIPWDDPDPMPLLSRLSQTLRVSLFDPRRFAFAFSVVPQRTRAVQFAGLVLILTWPALAAPVGVGWLLAARMPRSVMLARLGDILGIGLIASFLLTVFTGLMIPLFAGVLYVLCTHYDGQPHFKPWLSISAYATAHFLLAPVSLPLMFVFTLFSGGEALLAYGAAMSVVILGCGLLAVFTLRGVISLRTAPGPGPRLAVVLLFLLCLGLGFFGTGLAMYVASEVWYAM
;
A
#
# COMPACT_ATOMS: atom_id res chain seq x y z
N MET A 1 -64.65 27.15 -14.50
CA MET A 1 -64.97 25.74 -14.20
C MET A 1 -63.75 24.92 -14.59
N ALA A 2 -63.33 24.00 -13.72
CA ALA A 2 -62.05 23.27 -13.68
C ALA A 2 -60.95 23.90 -12.81
N ASP A 3 -60.62 23.16 -11.76
CA ASP A 3 -59.63 23.36 -10.70
C ASP A 3 -58.53 22.29 -10.92
N PRO A 4 -57.24 22.64 -11.08
CA PRO A 4 -56.18 21.66 -11.23
C PRO A 4 -55.46 21.42 -9.90
N ASP A 5 -55.82 20.28 -9.32
CA ASP A 5 -55.07 19.39 -8.43
C ASP A 5 -53.62 19.82 -8.06
N SER A 6 -53.48 20.43 -6.89
CA SER A 6 -52.19 20.66 -6.24
C SER A 6 -51.85 19.47 -5.33
N SER A 7 -51.06 18.53 -5.82
CA SER A 7 -50.44 17.49 -5.00
C SER A 7 -49.35 18.10 -4.11
N GLN A 8 -49.75 18.63 -2.95
CA GLN A 8 -48.83 19.06 -1.91
C GLN A 8 -48.23 17.83 -1.21
N ILE A 9 -46.95 17.58 -1.48
CA ILE A 9 -46.14 16.62 -0.73
C ILE A 9 -45.96 17.20 0.68
N HIS A 10 -46.67 16.63 1.64
CA HIS A 10 -46.61 17.01 3.04
C HIS A 10 -45.27 16.51 3.62
N MET A 11 -44.26 17.39 3.69
CA MET A 11 -43.09 17.13 4.53
C MET A 11 -43.51 17.21 6.00
N PRO A 12 -43.24 16.19 6.82
CA PRO A 12 -43.52 16.26 8.25
C PRO A 12 -42.63 17.32 8.91
N ALA A 13 -43.23 18.10 9.81
CA ALA A 13 -42.54 19.12 10.57
C ALA A 13 -41.40 18.50 11.40
N PRO A 14 -40.21 19.13 11.44
CA PRO A 14 -39.10 18.64 12.25
C PRO A 14 -39.49 18.73 13.73
N THR A 15 -39.65 17.57 14.36
CA THR A 15 -39.84 17.48 15.80
C THR A 15 -38.65 18.12 16.50
N ALA A 16 -38.93 19.15 17.30
CA ALA A 16 -37.98 19.88 18.13
C ALA A 16 -37.42 18.96 19.24
N GLY A 17 -36.47 18.12 18.86
CA GLY A 17 -35.61 17.40 19.79
C GLY A 17 -34.70 18.39 20.48
N ARG A 18 -34.82 18.47 21.81
CA ARG A 18 -34.00 19.26 22.73
C ARG A 18 -32.52 18.93 22.52
N SER A 19 -31.85 19.69 21.65
CA SER A 19 -30.41 19.61 21.43
C SER A 19 -29.70 20.21 22.64
N THR A 20 -29.30 19.37 23.59
CA THR A 20 -28.23 19.72 24.52
C THR A 20 -27.04 20.19 23.70
N GLY A 21 -26.58 21.41 23.96
CA GLY A 21 -25.46 22.06 23.28
C GLY A 21 -24.15 21.33 23.50
N ARG A 22 -23.99 20.17 22.84
CA ARG A 22 -22.67 19.76 22.38
C ARG A 22 -22.30 20.79 21.32
N HIS A 23 -21.21 21.50 21.59
CA HIS A 23 -20.44 22.17 20.55
C HIS A 23 -20.54 21.34 19.27
N LEU A 24 -21.16 21.90 18.23
CA LEU A 24 -20.84 21.54 16.86
C LEU A 24 -19.34 21.82 16.73
N VAL A 25 -18.53 20.85 17.16
CA VAL A 25 -17.13 20.81 16.80
C VAL A 25 -17.16 20.91 15.29
N ASP A 26 -16.56 21.96 14.75
CA ASP A 26 -16.44 22.18 13.31
C ASP A 26 -15.93 20.89 12.67
N GLU A 27 -16.85 20.04 12.20
CA GLU A 27 -16.53 18.76 11.58
C GLU A 27 -15.70 19.09 10.34
N LEU A 28 -14.49 18.53 10.29
CA LEU A 28 -13.53 18.80 9.23
C LEU A 28 -14.09 18.32 7.89
N ILE A 29 -14.50 19.26 7.03
CA ILE A 29 -14.95 18.96 5.67
C ILE A 29 -13.78 19.09 4.71
N TYR A 30 -13.68 18.19 3.73
CA TYR A 30 -12.65 18.27 2.69
C TYR A 30 -13.25 18.21 1.29
N CYS A 31 -12.69 18.98 0.36
CA CYS A 31 -13.09 18.91 -1.04
C CYS A 31 -12.74 17.54 -1.64
N PRO A 32 -13.67 16.81 -2.29
CA PRO A 32 -13.39 15.49 -2.86
C PRO A 32 -12.47 15.53 -4.08
N VAL A 33 -12.28 16.71 -4.69
CA VAL A 33 -11.47 16.89 -5.89
C VAL A 33 -10.02 17.25 -5.55
N CYS A 34 -9.82 18.29 -4.72
CA CYS A 34 -8.48 18.80 -4.42
C CYS A 34 -8.09 18.72 -2.94
N ASN A 35 -8.95 18.15 -2.10
CA ASN A 35 -8.72 17.97 -0.66
C ASN A 35 -8.50 19.27 0.15
N TYR A 36 -8.91 20.42 -0.38
CA TYR A 36 -8.89 21.66 0.41
C TYR A 36 -9.84 21.54 1.61
N ASN A 37 -9.41 22.04 2.76
CA ASN A 37 -10.22 22.09 3.95
C ASN A 37 -11.40 23.06 3.73
N LEU A 38 -12.60 22.51 3.62
CA LEU A 38 -13.85 23.26 3.43
C LEU A 38 -14.51 23.63 4.76
N THR A 39 -13.84 23.40 5.89
CA THR A 39 -14.34 23.82 7.20
C THR A 39 -14.53 25.33 7.22
N GLY A 40 -15.72 25.78 7.60
CA GLY A 40 -16.11 27.20 7.56
C GLY A 40 -16.43 27.75 6.16
N VAL A 41 -16.19 27.00 5.08
CA VAL A 41 -16.56 27.44 3.72
C VAL A 41 -18.08 27.31 3.56
N LEU A 42 -18.75 28.45 3.37
CA LEU A 42 -20.21 28.51 3.19
C LEU A 42 -20.63 28.27 1.74
N SER A 43 -19.74 28.50 0.77
CA SER A 43 -20.03 28.29 -0.64
C SER A 43 -20.07 26.81 -1.00
N GLY A 44 -21.03 26.39 -1.85
CA GLY A 44 -21.05 25.07 -2.48
C GLY A 44 -19.97 24.89 -3.56
N ARG A 45 -18.84 25.58 -3.42
CA ARG A 45 -17.72 25.59 -4.37
C ARG A 45 -16.42 25.60 -3.60
N CYS A 46 -15.44 24.82 -4.07
CA CYS A 46 -14.12 24.78 -3.46
C CYS A 46 -13.33 26.02 -3.90
N PRO A 47 -12.73 26.79 -2.97
CA PRO A 47 -11.97 27.99 -3.31
C PRO A 47 -10.66 27.68 -4.05
N GLU A 48 -10.08 26.50 -3.86
CA GLU A 48 -8.83 26.10 -4.54
C GLU A 48 -9.07 25.61 -5.97
N CYS A 49 -9.96 24.62 -6.16
CA CYS A 49 -10.13 23.98 -7.47
C CYS A 49 -11.39 24.38 -8.23
N GLY A 50 -12.28 25.17 -7.63
CA GLY A 50 -13.52 25.61 -8.25
C GLY A 50 -14.56 24.50 -8.49
N SER A 51 -14.35 23.28 -7.96
CA SER A 51 -15.34 22.20 -8.06
C SER A 51 -16.60 22.54 -7.26
N TYR A 52 -17.77 22.25 -7.81
CA TYR A 52 -19.05 22.39 -7.12
C TYR A 52 -19.36 21.17 -6.25
N PHE A 53 -20.00 21.40 -5.10
CA PHE A 53 -20.48 20.36 -4.21
C PHE A 53 -21.71 20.83 -3.41
N HIS A 54 -22.57 19.88 -3.06
CA HIS A 54 -23.63 20.10 -2.07
C HIS A 54 -23.07 19.83 -0.68
N ARG A 55 -23.06 20.83 0.19
CA ARG A 55 -22.41 20.74 1.50
C ARG A 55 -23.05 19.66 2.38
N GLU A 56 -24.38 19.56 2.40
CA GLU A 56 -25.09 18.52 3.16
C GLU A 56 -24.81 17.13 2.59
N ALA A 57 -24.78 16.99 1.27
CA ALA A 57 -24.45 15.72 0.62
C ALA A 57 -22.99 15.33 0.85
N LEU A 58 -22.08 16.29 0.92
CA LEU A 58 -20.66 16.07 1.17
C LEU A 58 -20.41 15.73 2.64
N PHE A 59 -21.09 16.39 3.57
CA PHE A 59 -21.13 15.99 4.98
C PHE A 59 -21.73 14.61 5.17
N ALA A 60 -22.88 14.34 4.54
CA ALA A 60 -23.52 13.03 4.61
C ALA A 60 -22.63 11.97 3.97
N ALA A 61 -21.96 12.28 2.86
CA ALA A 61 -20.99 11.39 2.22
C ALA A 61 -19.77 11.19 3.11
N GLN A 62 -19.21 12.22 3.76
CA GLN A 62 -18.05 12.14 4.65
C GLN A 62 -18.37 11.44 5.97
N ARG A 63 -19.55 11.67 6.55
CA ARG A 63 -20.07 10.87 7.68
C ARG A 63 -20.42 9.45 7.29
N ALA A 64 -20.97 9.23 6.10
CA ALA A 64 -21.19 7.87 5.58
C ALA A 64 -19.87 7.20 5.19
N SER A 65 -18.82 7.98 4.97
CA SER A 65 -17.46 7.53 4.67
C SER A 65 -16.49 7.89 5.79
N ASP A 66 -16.91 7.73 7.06
CA ASP A 66 -16.23 7.94 8.36
C ASP A 66 -14.89 7.18 8.50
N ILE A 67 -14.09 7.22 7.45
CA ILE A 67 -12.92 6.44 7.14
C ILE A 67 -11.95 7.38 6.43
N THR A 68 -11.71 8.54 7.05
CA THR A 68 -10.48 9.31 6.81
C THR A 68 -9.30 8.68 7.54
N LEU A 69 -9.54 7.72 8.44
CA LEU A 69 -8.50 6.93 9.07
C LEU A 69 -8.29 5.65 8.26
N ILE A 70 -7.04 5.23 8.13
CA ILE A 70 -6.76 3.87 7.70
C ILE A 70 -7.42 2.91 8.72
N PRO A 71 -8.15 1.86 8.31
CA PRO A 71 -8.86 0.97 9.24
C PRO A 71 -7.98 0.36 10.35
N TRP A 72 -6.68 0.25 10.09
CA TRP A 72 -5.68 -0.17 11.08
C TRP A 72 -5.46 0.85 12.22
N ASP A 73 -5.62 2.14 11.92
CA ASP A 73 -5.47 3.25 12.86
C ASP A 73 -6.77 3.59 13.61
N ASP A 74 -7.88 2.94 13.25
CA ASP A 74 -9.18 3.12 13.90
C ASP A 74 -9.11 2.79 15.40
N PRO A 75 -9.49 3.71 16.31
CA PRO A 75 -9.55 3.43 17.74
C PRO A 75 -10.61 2.38 18.09
N ASP A 76 -11.68 2.26 17.31
CA ASP A 76 -12.83 1.42 17.66
C ASP A 76 -12.47 -0.07 17.59
N PRO A 77 -12.94 -0.88 18.56
CA PRO A 77 -12.58 -2.29 18.64
C PRO A 77 -13.09 -3.04 17.40
N MET A 78 -12.16 -3.50 16.58
CA MET A 78 -12.44 -4.32 15.40
C MET A 78 -11.52 -5.56 15.44
N PRO A 79 -12.01 -6.75 15.04
CA PRO A 79 -11.18 -7.95 14.94
C PRO A 79 -9.94 -7.71 14.05
N LEU A 80 -8.80 -8.28 14.44
CA LEU A 80 -7.52 -8.08 13.76
C LEU A 80 -7.60 -8.41 12.26
N LEU A 81 -8.25 -9.51 11.90
CA LEU A 81 -8.39 -9.95 10.51
C LEU A 81 -9.26 -8.99 9.69
N SER A 82 -10.30 -8.42 10.31
CA SER A 82 -11.13 -7.40 9.68
C SER A 82 -10.34 -6.12 9.43
N ARG A 83 -9.56 -5.66 10.43
CA ARG A 83 -8.67 -4.49 10.28
C ARG A 83 -7.65 -4.71 9.17
N LEU A 84 -7.01 -5.88 9.17
CA LEU A 84 -6.02 -6.26 8.15
C LEU A 84 -6.65 -6.24 6.76
N SER A 85 -7.74 -6.98 6.56
CA SER A 85 -8.37 -7.12 5.24
C SER A 85 -8.90 -5.80 4.70
N GLN A 86 -9.51 -4.95 5.54
CA GLN A 86 -9.95 -3.62 5.13
C GLN A 86 -8.77 -2.72 4.78
N THR A 87 -7.70 -2.74 5.59
CA THR A 87 -6.49 -1.95 5.31
C THR A 87 -5.83 -2.41 4.02
N LEU A 88 -5.72 -3.72 3.80
CA LEU A 88 -5.21 -4.29 2.55
C LEU A 88 -6.05 -3.86 1.35
N ARG A 89 -7.38 -3.90 1.48
CA ARG A 89 -8.29 -3.47 0.40
C ARG A 89 -8.05 -2.02 0.02
N VAL A 90 -7.90 -1.14 1.00
CA VAL A 90 -7.61 0.28 0.77
C VAL A 90 -6.22 0.45 0.15
N SER A 91 -5.19 -0.14 0.75
CA SER A 91 -3.80 0.02 0.30
C SER A 91 -3.51 -0.57 -1.07
N LEU A 92 -4.18 -1.66 -1.46
CA LEU A 92 -3.91 -2.37 -2.72
C LEU A 92 -4.79 -1.92 -3.88
N PHE A 93 -6.07 -1.60 -3.61
CA PHE A 93 -7.08 -1.48 -4.67
C PHE A 93 -7.76 -0.11 -4.70
N ASP A 94 -7.53 0.75 -3.72
CA ASP A 94 -8.13 2.08 -3.68
C ASP A 94 -7.08 3.17 -3.42
N PRO A 95 -6.20 3.45 -4.41
CA PRO A 95 -5.10 4.39 -4.24
C PRO A 95 -5.58 5.81 -3.93
N ARG A 96 -6.78 6.17 -4.40
CA ARG A 96 -7.40 7.47 -4.08
C ARG A 96 -7.75 7.53 -2.61
N ARG A 97 -8.52 6.57 -2.10
CA ARG A 97 -8.88 6.52 -0.69
C ARG A 97 -7.67 6.34 0.21
N PHE A 98 -6.68 5.55 -0.19
CA PHE A 98 -5.41 5.44 0.51
C PHE A 98 -4.76 6.81 0.67
N ALA A 99 -4.66 7.59 -0.40
CA ALA A 99 -4.08 8.92 -0.36
C ALA A 99 -4.89 9.89 0.53
N PHE A 100 -6.21 9.78 0.54
CA PHE A 100 -7.08 10.57 1.43
C PHE A 100 -7.01 10.14 2.90
N ALA A 101 -6.82 8.85 3.18
CA ALA A 101 -6.76 8.33 4.55
C ALA A 101 -5.52 8.81 5.31
N PHE A 102 -4.50 9.27 4.59
CA PHE A 102 -3.36 9.95 5.19
C PHE A 102 -3.55 11.45 5.31
N SER A 103 -4.75 12.02 5.18
CA SER A 103 -5.06 13.44 5.46
C SER A 103 -4.94 13.79 6.96
N VAL A 104 -5.07 12.78 7.83
CA VAL A 104 -4.86 12.86 9.29
C VAL A 104 -3.44 12.36 9.63
N VAL A 105 -2.87 12.81 10.76
CA VAL A 105 -1.53 12.37 11.22
C VAL A 105 -1.60 10.87 11.58
N PRO A 106 -0.91 9.99 10.82
CA PRO A 106 -0.99 8.56 11.05
C PRO A 106 -0.24 8.14 12.33
N GLN A 107 -0.70 7.07 12.98
CA GLN A 107 -0.04 6.54 14.17
C GLN A 107 1.18 5.68 13.77
N ARG A 108 2.38 6.19 14.04
CA ARG A 108 3.65 5.53 13.68
C ARG A 108 3.71 4.07 14.13
N THR A 109 3.41 3.81 15.40
CA THR A 109 3.54 2.47 15.99
C THR A 109 2.64 1.46 15.29
N ARG A 110 1.39 1.85 15.01
CA ARG A 110 0.41 1.00 14.32
C ARG A 110 0.82 0.72 12.87
N ALA A 111 1.29 1.74 12.15
CA ALA A 111 1.78 1.55 10.78
C ALA A 111 2.97 0.56 10.71
N VAL A 112 3.91 0.63 11.66
CA VAL A 112 5.03 -0.33 11.75
C VAL A 112 4.54 -1.74 12.09
N GLN A 113 3.54 -1.87 12.98
CA GLN A 113 2.92 -3.16 13.28
C GLN A 113 2.25 -3.77 12.04
N PHE A 114 1.52 -2.96 11.26
CA PHE A 114 0.92 -3.39 10.00
C PHE A 114 1.98 -3.90 9.02
N ALA A 115 3.06 -3.12 8.79
CA ALA A 115 4.13 -3.53 7.90
C ALA A 115 4.84 -4.80 8.37
N GLY A 116 5.10 -4.94 9.68
CA GLY A 116 5.65 -6.16 10.25
C GLY A 116 4.78 -7.39 9.97
N LEU A 117 3.46 -7.25 10.14
CA LEU A 117 2.51 -8.33 9.84
C LEU A 117 2.49 -8.66 8.34
N VAL A 118 2.49 -7.65 7.47
CA VAL A 118 2.59 -7.82 6.02
C VAL A 118 3.85 -8.59 5.63
N LEU A 119 5.02 -8.24 6.20
CA LEU A 119 6.28 -8.93 5.93
C LEU A 119 6.24 -10.40 6.40
N ILE A 120 5.69 -10.65 7.60
CA ILE A 120 5.49 -12.01 8.12
C ILE A 120 4.61 -12.84 7.19
N LEU A 121 3.52 -12.27 6.66
CA LEU A 121 2.62 -12.96 5.73
C LEU A 121 3.23 -13.12 4.33
N THR A 122 4.12 -12.22 3.92
CA THR A 122 4.79 -12.28 2.62
C THR A 122 5.84 -13.39 2.56
N TRP A 123 6.52 -13.67 3.68
CA TRP A 123 7.61 -14.66 3.70
C TRP A 123 7.17 -16.08 3.29
N PRO A 124 6.07 -16.66 3.82
CA PRO A 124 5.55 -17.94 3.34
C PRO A 124 5.22 -17.93 1.85
N ALA A 125 4.75 -16.80 1.32
CA ALA A 125 4.45 -16.67 -0.10
C ALA A 125 5.69 -16.68 -0.98
N LEU A 126 6.80 -16.06 -0.52
CA LEU A 126 8.10 -16.11 -1.18
C LEU A 126 8.77 -17.47 -1.05
N ALA A 127 8.54 -18.18 0.06
CA ALA A 127 9.08 -19.52 0.32
C ALA A 127 8.24 -20.66 -0.28
N ALA A 128 6.96 -20.42 -0.62
CA ALA A 128 6.08 -21.40 -1.25
C ALA A 128 6.65 -22.06 -2.54
N PRO A 129 7.29 -21.33 -3.47
CA PRO A 129 7.85 -21.93 -4.69
C PRO A 129 8.91 -22.98 -4.37
N VAL A 130 9.69 -22.72 -3.32
CA VAL A 130 10.72 -23.63 -2.81
C VAL A 130 10.08 -24.92 -2.27
N GLY A 131 9.03 -24.79 -1.45
CA GLY A 131 8.28 -25.94 -0.93
C GLY A 131 7.58 -26.78 -2.03
N VAL A 132 7.02 -26.13 -3.06
CA VAL A 132 6.43 -26.84 -4.20
C VAL A 132 7.50 -27.58 -5.02
N GLY A 133 8.65 -26.95 -5.25
CA GLY A 133 9.79 -27.58 -5.90
C GLY A 133 10.23 -28.86 -5.18
N TRP A 134 10.31 -28.81 -3.84
CA TRP A 134 10.61 -29.98 -3.01
C TRP A 134 9.59 -31.11 -3.16
N LEU A 135 8.29 -30.80 -3.06
CA LEU A 135 7.22 -31.79 -3.19
C LEU A 135 7.23 -32.47 -4.56
N LEU A 136 7.48 -31.72 -5.64
CA LEU A 136 7.52 -32.27 -6.99
C LEU A 136 8.72 -33.20 -7.18
N ALA A 137 9.89 -32.81 -6.69
CA ALA A 137 11.09 -33.64 -6.79
C ALA A 137 10.99 -34.91 -5.94
N ALA A 138 10.35 -34.86 -4.77
CA ALA A 138 10.06 -36.04 -3.95
C ALA A 138 9.16 -37.06 -4.68
N ARG A 139 8.27 -36.60 -5.57
CA ARG A 139 7.35 -37.46 -6.34
C ARG A 139 7.92 -37.97 -7.67
N MET A 140 9.03 -37.41 -8.16
CA MET A 140 9.62 -37.77 -9.46
C MET A 140 11.09 -38.21 -9.33
N PRO A 141 11.35 -39.38 -8.68
CA PRO A 141 12.69 -39.76 -8.25
C PRO A 141 13.70 -40.09 -9.36
N ARG A 142 13.26 -40.14 -10.62
CA ARG A 142 14.11 -40.42 -11.79
C ARG A 142 14.47 -39.17 -12.61
N SER A 143 14.06 -37.99 -12.18
CA SER A 143 14.45 -36.75 -12.85
C SER A 143 15.86 -36.32 -12.42
N VAL A 144 16.67 -35.85 -13.37
CA VAL A 144 18.04 -35.30 -13.17
C VAL A 144 18.07 -34.17 -12.12
N MET A 145 16.92 -33.65 -11.72
CA MET A 145 16.75 -32.60 -10.71
C MET A 145 17.07 -32.99 -9.26
N LEU A 146 17.10 -34.28 -8.91
CA LEU A 146 17.22 -34.69 -7.49
C LEU A 146 18.57 -34.38 -6.84
N ALA A 147 19.67 -34.42 -7.59
CA ALA A 147 21.01 -34.16 -7.07
C ALA A 147 21.26 -32.67 -6.73
N ARG A 148 20.34 -31.76 -7.13
CA ARG A 148 20.43 -30.31 -6.89
C ARG A 148 19.29 -29.77 -6.02
N LEU A 149 18.42 -30.65 -5.51
CA LEU A 149 17.21 -30.21 -4.80
C LEU A 149 17.52 -29.57 -3.45
N GLY A 150 18.51 -30.13 -2.72
CA GLY A 150 18.99 -29.55 -1.46
C GLY A 150 19.53 -28.14 -1.67
N ASP A 151 20.34 -27.95 -2.71
CA ASP A 151 20.89 -26.64 -3.07
C ASP A 151 19.80 -25.64 -3.44
N ILE A 152 18.82 -26.04 -4.25
CA ILE A 152 17.70 -25.17 -4.64
C ILE A 152 16.85 -24.77 -3.42
N LEU A 153 16.66 -25.70 -2.47
CA LEU A 153 15.91 -25.45 -1.24
C LEU A 153 16.64 -24.50 -0.29
N GLY A 154 17.90 -24.77 -0.02
CA GLY A 154 18.74 -23.96 0.84
C GLY A 154 18.91 -22.55 0.29
N ILE A 155 19.36 -22.44 -0.95
CA ILE A 155 19.58 -21.16 -1.64
C ILE A 155 18.26 -20.38 -1.75
N GLY A 156 17.16 -21.05 -2.11
CA GLY A 156 15.85 -20.41 -2.27
C GLY A 156 15.29 -19.85 -0.95
N LEU A 157 15.41 -20.59 0.16
CA LEU A 157 14.97 -20.11 1.48
C LEU A 157 15.83 -18.95 2.00
N ILE A 158 17.15 -19.05 1.86
CA ILE A 158 18.07 -17.97 2.24
C ILE A 158 17.79 -16.72 1.40
N ALA A 159 17.65 -16.86 0.08
CA ALA A 159 17.32 -15.75 -0.81
C ALA A 159 15.95 -15.11 -0.47
N SER A 160 14.93 -15.93 -0.16
CA SER A 160 13.61 -15.43 0.28
C SER A 160 13.70 -14.62 1.58
N PHE A 161 14.49 -15.11 2.54
CA PHE A 161 14.72 -14.42 3.80
C PHE A 161 15.45 -13.09 3.59
N LEU A 162 16.56 -13.10 2.85
CA LEU A 162 17.32 -11.89 2.52
C LEU A 162 16.42 -10.87 1.82
N LEU A 163 15.60 -11.30 0.87
CA LEU A 163 14.69 -10.43 0.15
C LEU A 163 13.62 -9.81 1.07
N THR A 164 13.10 -10.58 2.02
CA THR A 164 12.15 -10.07 3.03
C THR A 164 12.81 -9.01 3.92
N VAL A 165 14.05 -9.25 4.35
CA VAL A 165 14.85 -8.27 5.12
C VAL A 165 15.09 -7.00 4.30
N PHE A 166 15.55 -7.14 3.05
CA PHE A 166 15.76 -6.00 2.16
C PHE A 166 14.47 -5.18 1.96
N THR A 167 13.35 -5.86 1.75
CA THR A 167 12.02 -5.22 1.63
C THR A 167 11.66 -4.42 2.88
N GLY A 168 11.94 -4.97 4.07
CA GLY A 168 11.76 -4.25 5.33
C GLY A 168 12.65 -3.00 5.44
N LEU A 169 13.89 -3.06 4.98
CA LEU A 169 14.82 -1.92 4.95
C LEU A 169 14.41 -0.83 3.95
N MET A 170 13.60 -1.15 2.93
CA MET A 170 13.08 -0.14 2.00
C MET A 170 12.11 0.83 2.65
N ILE A 171 11.40 0.41 3.70
CA ILE A 171 10.40 1.24 4.38
C ILE A 171 11.04 2.55 4.91
N PRO A 172 12.08 2.50 5.77
CA PRO A 172 12.73 3.73 6.26
C PRO A 172 13.47 4.48 5.14
N LEU A 173 13.94 3.78 4.10
CA LEU A 173 14.64 4.41 2.98
C LEU A 173 13.68 5.25 2.12
N PHE A 174 12.51 4.70 1.77
CA PHE A 174 11.44 5.43 1.09
C PHE A 174 10.99 6.64 1.91
N ALA A 175 10.79 6.43 3.22
CA ALA A 175 10.45 7.51 4.13
C ALA A 175 11.52 8.61 4.17
N GLY A 176 12.80 8.24 4.12
CA GLY A 176 13.93 9.17 4.07
C GLY A 176 13.96 9.98 2.77
N VAL A 177 13.81 9.33 1.62
CA VAL A 177 13.73 10.01 0.31
C VAL A 177 12.58 11.02 0.29
N LEU A 178 11.40 10.59 0.76
CA LEU A 178 10.23 11.45 0.86
C LEU A 178 10.46 12.61 1.83
N TYR A 179 11.02 12.35 3.01
CA TYR A 179 11.33 13.40 3.98
C TYR A 179 12.26 14.48 3.42
N VAL A 180 13.29 14.09 2.66
CA VAL A 180 14.27 15.04 2.09
C VAL A 180 13.68 15.84 0.92
N LEU A 181 12.85 15.23 0.08
CA LEU A 181 12.43 15.82 -1.20
C LEU A 181 11.00 16.37 -1.19
N CYS A 182 10.19 15.99 -0.22
CA CYS A 182 8.80 16.39 -0.11
C CYS A 182 8.63 17.29 1.12
N THR A 183 8.69 18.61 0.89
CA THR A 183 8.24 19.57 1.90
C THR A 183 6.75 19.36 2.12
N HIS A 184 6.37 19.20 3.39
CA HIS A 184 4.97 19.08 3.77
C HIS A 184 4.25 20.41 3.50
N TYR A 185 2.92 20.38 3.34
CA TYR A 185 2.15 21.57 2.93
C TYR A 185 2.25 22.75 3.92
N ASP A 186 2.59 22.49 5.18
CA ASP A 186 2.84 23.50 6.22
C ASP A 186 4.26 24.10 6.16
N GLY A 187 5.06 23.69 5.17
CA GLY A 187 6.43 24.17 4.96
C GLY A 187 7.47 23.54 5.89
N GLN A 188 7.07 22.64 6.80
CA GLN A 188 7.98 22.01 7.75
C GLN A 188 8.30 20.55 7.33
N PRO A 189 9.54 20.08 7.49
CA PRO A 189 9.89 18.70 7.17
C PRO A 189 9.43 17.76 8.29
N HIS A 190 8.55 16.79 7.97
CA HIS A 190 8.03 15.82 8.93
C HIS A 190 8.39 14.39 8.51
N PHE A 191 9.29 13.71 9.24
CA PHE A 191 9.67 12.33 8.90
C PHE A 191 8.58 11.30 9.26
N LYS A 192 7.89 11.50 10.39
CA LYS A 192 6.94 10.51 10.95
C LYS A 192 5.80 10.14 9.99
N PRO A 193 5.12 11.09 9.32
CA PRO A 193 4.06 10.76 8.37
C PRO A 193 4.56 9.93 7.18
N TRP A 194 5.72 10.28 6.62
CA TRP A 194 6.32 9.56 5.49
C TRP A 194 6.71 8.13 5.84
N LEU A 195 7.15 7.88 7.08
CA LEU A 195 7.41 6.53 7.57
C LEU A 195 6.12 5.70 7.63
N SER A 196 5.03 6.25 8.18
CA SER A 196 3.76 5.55 8.22
C SER A 196 3.21 5.26 6.82
N ILE A 197 3.23 6.25 5.92
CA ILE A 197 2.78 6.10 4.53
C ILE A 197 3.57 4.98 3.82
N SER A 198 4.90 4.99 3.96
CA SER A 198 5.77 3.96 3.37
C SER A 198 5.51 2.58 3.98
N ALA A 199 5.22 2.51 5.28
CA ALA A 199 4.89 1.27 5.96
C ALA A 199 3.57 0.67 5.42
N TYR A 200 2.54 1.48 5.20
CA TYR A 200 1.29 0.97 4.62
C TYR A 200 1.40 0.61 3.13
N ALA A 201 2.28 1.30 2.39
CA ALA A 201 2.59 0.95 1.01
C ALA A 201 3.22 -0.46 0.86
N THR A 202 3.73 -1.06 1.95
CA THR A 202 4.25 -2.44 1.94
C THR A 202 3.20 -3.50 1.60
N ALA A 203 1.91 -3.17 1.71
CA ALA A 203 0.82 -4.09 1.36
C ALA A 203 1.01 -4.73 -0.03
N HIS A 204 1.57 -3.99 -0.99
CA HIS A 204 1.83 -4.46 -2.36
C HIS A 204 2.74 -5.69 -2.41
N PHE A 205 3.61 -5.91 -1.43
CA PHE A 205 4.46 -7.10 -1.37
C PHE A 205 3.67 -8.39 -1.09
N LEU A 206 2.43 -8.32 -0.59
CA LEU A 206 1.54 -9.50 -0.53
C LEU A 206 1.07 -9.99 -1.88
N LEU A 207 1.36 -9.26 -2.96
CA LEU A 207 1.16 -9.73 -4.34
C LEU A 207 2.33 -10.57 -4.84
N ALA A 208 3.39 -10.75 -4.03
CA ALA A 208 4.50 -11.65 -4.34
C ALA A 208 4.11 -13.08 -4.74
N PRO A 209 3.11 -13.76 -4.13
CA PRO A 209 2.71 -15.10 -4.56
C PRO A 209 2.19 -15.16 -6.01
N VAL A 210 1.86 -14.02 -6.64
CA VAL A 210 1.56 -13.96 -8.09
C VAL A 210 2.78 -14.36 -8.94
N SER A 211 4.00 -14.41 -8.39
CA SER A 211 5.16 -15.03 -9.07
C SER A 211 5.07 -16.53 -9.26
N LEU A 212 4.29 -17.24 -8.45
CA LEU A 212 4.33 -18.71 -8.45
C LEU A 212 4.10 -19.29 -9.87
N PRO A 213 3.06 -18.89 -10.61
CA PRO A 213 2.90 -19.29 -12.00
C PRO A 213 4.06 -18.84 -12.91
N LEU A 214 4.57 -17.63 -12.72
CA LEU A 214 5.69 -17.10 -13.51
C LEU A 214 6.96 -17.93 -13.34
N MET A 215 7.24 -18.41 -12.13
CA MET A 215 8.37 -19.28 -11.88
C MET A 215 8.26 -20.57 -12.71
N PHE A 216 7.09 -21.23 -12.75
CA PHE A 216 6.91 -22.42 -13.58
C PHE A 216 7.14 -22.12 -15.06
N VAL A 217 6.61 -21.00 -15.56
CA VAL A 217 6.82 -20.56 -16.93
C VAL A 217 8.32 -20.33 -17.20
N PHE A 218 9.02 -19.62 -16.32
CA PHE A 218 10.45 -19.38 -16.49
C PHE A 218 11.28 -20.65 -16.42
N THR A 219 10.93 -21.62 -15.57
CA THR A 219 11.63 -22.92 -15.49
C THR A 219 11.49 -23.70 -16.80
N LEU A 220 10.34 -23.61 -17.47
CA LEU A 220 10.14 -24.22 -18.79
C LEU A 220 11.04 -23.56 -19.85
N PHE A 221 11.15 -22.23 -19.83
CA PHE A 221 11.98 -21.48 -20.79
C PHE A 221 13.49 -21.54 -20.49
N SER A 222 13.89 -21.73 -19.23
CA SER A 222 15.30 -21.79 -18.83
C SER A 222 15.94 -23.16 -19.07
N GLY A 223 15.25 -24.08 -19.74
CA GLY A 223 15.73 -25.44 -19.95
C GLY A 223 15.86 -26.25 -18.66
N GLY A 224 15.11 -25.87 -17.61
CA GLY A 224 15.18 -26.52 -16.29
C GLY A 224 16.19 -25.91 -15.32
N GLU A 225 16.85 -24.80 -15.69
CA GLU A 225 17.72 -24.05 -14.77
C GLU A 225 16.86 -23.31 -13.72
N ALA A 226 16.62 -23.98 -12.59
CA ALA A 226 15.74 -23.50 -11.51
C ALA A 226 16.21 -22.19 -10.88
N LEU A 227 17.53 -21.99 -10.75
CA LEU A 227 18.11 -20.78 -10.16
C LEU A 227 17.81 -19.54 -11.00
N LEU A 228 17.97 -19.65 -12.32
CA LEU A 228 17.70 -18.58 -13.27
C LEU A 228 16.20 -18.27 -13.33
N ALA A 229 15.36 -19.30 -13.33
CA ALA A 229 13.91 -19.14 -13.31
C ALA A 229 13.40 -18.48 -12.03
N TYR A 230 13.94 -18.88 -10.88
CA TYR A 230 13.62 -18.28 -9.59
C TYR A 230 14.06 -16.82 -9.52
N GLY A 231 15.30 -16.53 -9.93
CA GLY A 231 15.80 -15.15 -10.00
C GLY A 231 14.94 -14.26 -10.89
N ALA A 232 14.58 -14.73 -12.09
CA ALA A 232 13.71 -13.99 -13.01
C ALA A 232 12.31 -13.74 -12.41
N ALA A 233 11.70 -14.77 -11.79
CA ALA A 233 10.39 -14.63 -11.16
C ALA A 233 10.40 -13.63 -9.99
N MET A 234 11.43 -13.67 -9.15
CA MET A 234 11.59 -12.73 -8.03
C MET A 234 11.82 -11.30 -8.53
N SER A 235 12.66 -11.10 -9.55
CA SER A 235 12.84 -9.78 -10.16
C SER A 235 11.53 -9.21 -10.68
N VAL A 236 10.72 -9.99 -11.39
CA VAL A 236 9.41 -9.54 -11.88
C VAL A 236 8.48 -9.15 -10.72
N VAL A 237 8.48 -9.90 -9.63
CA VAL A 237 7.67 -9.57 -8.45
C VAL A 237 8.11 -8.29 -7.78
N ILE A 238 9.41 -8.14 -7.51
CA ILE A 238 9.92 -6.96 -6.80
C ILE A 238 9.69 -5.71 -7.65
N LEU A 239 9.90 -5.82 -8.96
CA LEU A 239 9.58 -4.75 -9.90
C LEU A 239 8.08 -4.47 -9.90
N GLY A 240 7.22 -5.47 -10.10
CA GLY A 240 5.77 -5.29 -10.14
C GLY A 240 5.21 -4.67 -8.85
N CYS A 241 5.56 -5.25 -7.69
CA CYS A 241 5.11 -4.77 -6.38
C CYS A 241 5.69 -3.40 -6.05
N GLY A 242 6.97 -3.17 -6.35
CA GLY A 242 7.65 -1.89 -6.16
C GLY A 242 7.02 -0.79 -7.00
N LEU A 243 6.73 -1.05 -8.27
CA LEU A 243 6.07 -0.10 -9.17
C LEU A 243 4.67 0.26 -8.68
N LEU A 244 3.87 -0.73 -8.26
CA LEU A 244 2.55 -0.46 -7.68
C LEU A 244 2.66 0.39 -6.41
N ALA A 245 3.63 0.11 -5.54
CA ALA A 245 3.89 0.94 -4.37
C ALA A 245 4.25 2.39 -4.77
N VAL A 246 5.10 2.59 -5.78
CA VAL A 246 5.46 3.93 -6.30
C VAL A 246 4.23 4.66 -6.86
N PHE A 247 3.36 3.98 -7.61
CA PHE A 247 2.11 4.58 -8.11
C PHE A 247 1.19 5.02 -6.97
N THR A 248 1.04 4.19 -5.94
CA THR A 248 0.26 4.52 -4.75
C THR A 248 0.86 5.71 -4.00
N LEU A 249 2.19 5.73 -3.80
CA LEU A 249 2.90 6.84 -3.17
C LEU A 249 2.80 8.14 -3.97
N ARG A 250 2.83 8.08 -5.31
CA ARG A 250 2.66 9.25 -6.18
C ARG A 250 1.35 9.97 -5.90
N GLY A 251 0.25 9.24 -5.68
CA GLY A 251 -1.04 9.82 -5.29
C GLY A 251 -0.93 10.60 -3.99
N VAL A 252 -0.36 10.00 -2.94
CA VAL A 252 -0.16 10.63 -1.63
C VAL A 252 0.72 11.89 -1.75
N ILE A 253 1.84 11.79 -2.45
CA ILE A 253 2.78 12.89 -2.68
C ILE A 253 2.04 14.06 -3.33
N SER A 254 1.26 13.81 -4.39
CA SER A 254 0.53 14.87 -5.11
C SER A 254 -0.49 15.61 -4.25
N LEU A 255 -1.05 14.95 -3.23
CA LEU A 255 -2.03 15.55 -2.31
C LEU A 255 -1.39 16.22 -1.09
N ARG A 256 -0.19 15.80 -0.68
CA ARG A 256 0.44 16.22 0.59
C ARG A 256 1.60 17.20 0.46
N THR A 257 2.07 17.43 -0.75
CA THR A 257 3.24 18.26 -1.01
C THR A 257 2.88 19.49 -1.81
N ALA A 258 3.52 20.61 -1.50
CA ALA A 258 3.38 21.81 -2.33
C ALA A 258 3.91 21.53 -3.74
N PRO A 259 3.32 22.12 -4.80
CA PRO A 259 3.79 21.94 -6.15
C PRO A 259 5.25 22.42 -6.28
N GLY A 260 6.13 21.55 -6.79
CA GLY A 260 7.55 21.84 -6.95
C GLY A 260 8.33 20.71 -7.65
N PRO A 261 9.65 20.89 -7.85
CA PRO A 261 10.50 19.86 -8.45
C PRO A 261 10.77 18.67 -7.53
N GLY A 262 10.80 18.89 -6.21
CA GLY A 262 11.08 17.88 -5.19
C GLY A 262 10.15 16.65 -5.26
N PRO A 263 8.81 16.81 -5.26
CA PRO A 263 7.86 15.71 -5.41
C PRO A 263 8.07 14.85 -6.67
N ARG A 264 8.41 15.49 -7.81
CA ARG A 264 8.68 14.77 -9.06
C ARG A 264 9.97 13.98 -8.96
N LEU A 265 11.02 14.58 -8.40
CA LEU A 265 12.30 13.91 -8.15
C LEU A 265 12.15 12.74 -7.19
N ALA A 266 11.33 12.87 -6.14
CA ALA A 266 11.04 11.80 -5.18
C ALA A 266 10.44 10.58 -5.88
N VAL A 267 9.43 10.77 -6.74
CA VAL A 267 8.81 9.67 -7.50
C VAL A 267 9.83 8.98 -8.41
N VAL A 268 10.69 9.75 -9.10
CA VAL A 268 11.75 9.20 -9.95
C VAL A 268 12.77 8.40 -9.12
N LEU A 269 13.22 8.93 -7.99
CA LEU A 269 14.17 8.23 -7.12
C LEU A 269 13.57 6.96 -6.55
N LEU A 270 12.33 6.99 -6.05
CA LEU A 270 11.65 5.79 -5.56
C LEU A 270 11.54 4.72 -6.65
N PHE A 271 11.20 5.12 -7.88
CA PHE A 271 11.18 4.23 -9.04
C PHE A 271 12.55 3.60 -9.31
N LEU A 272 13.62 4.41 -9.37
CA LEU A 272 14.99 3.92 -9.56
C LEU A 272 15.42 2.99 -8.42
N LEU A 273 15.00 3.26 -7.19
CA LEU A 273 15.28 2.44 -6.03
C LEU A 273 14.60 1.07 -6.13
N CYS A 274 13.34 1.03 -6.58
CA CYS A 274 12.64 -0.21 -6.90
C CYS A 274 13.33 -0.99 -8.04
N LEU A 275 13.78 -0.31 -9.10
CA LEU A 275 14.53 -0.96 -10.18
C LEU A 275 15.83 -1.57 -9.66
N GLY A 276 16.62 -0.80 -8.90
CA GLY A 276 17.85 -1.28 -8.28
C GLY A 276 17.61 -2.50 -7.40
N LEU A 277 16.57 -2.47 -6.58
CA LEU A 277 16.21 -3.62 -5.74
C LEU A 277 15.81 -4.86 -6.56
N GLY A 278 14.97 -4.67 -7.58
CA GLY A 278 14.47 -5.77 -8.40
C GLY A 278 15.57 -6.49 -9.20
N PHE A 279 16.54 -5.75 -9.71
CA PHE A 279 17.65 -6.32 -10.48
C PHE A 279 18.85 -6.69 -9.61
N PHE A 280 19.41 -5.73 -8.88
CA PHE A 280 20.63 -5.91 -8.12
C PHE A 280 20.37 -6.66 -6.80
N GLY A 281 19.29 -6.29 -6.08
CA GLY A 281 18.95 -6.94 -4.81
C GLY A 281 18.67 -8.44 -4.98
N THR A 282 17.92 -8.82 -6.01
CA THR A 282 17.67 -10.23 -6.33
C THR A 282 18.95 -10.96 -6.70
N GLY A 283 19.76 -10.41 -7.61
CA GLY A 283 21.02 -11.04 -8.02
C GLY A 283 21.98 -11.22 -6.84
N LEU A 284 22.14 -10.19 -6.01
CA LEU A 284 22.98 -10.24 -4.81
C LEU A 284 22.46 -11.24 -3.79
N ALA A 285 21.15 -11.27 -3.53
CA ALA A 285 20.54 -12.23 -2.59
C ALA A 285 20.78 -13.67 -3.04
N MET A 286 20.65 -13.94 -4.35
CA MET A 286 20.93 -15.26 -4.92
C MET A 286 22.41 -15.63 -4.84
N TYR A 287 23.29 -14.67 -5.12
CA TYR A 287 24.74 -14.88 -5.01
C TYR A 287 25.15 -15.19 -3.57
N VAL A 288 24.75 -14.35 -2.61
CA VAL A 288 25.06 -14.56 -1.18
C VAL A 288 24.45 -15.88 -0.68
N ALA A 289 23.21 -16.19 -1.06
CA ALA A 289 22.58 -17.45 -0.69
C ALA A 289 23.36 -18.66 -1.21
N SER A 290 23.88 -18.58 -2.45
CA SER A 290 24.74 -19.61 -3.04
C SER A 290 26.05 -19.79 -2.26
N GLU A 291 26.78 -18.71 -2.00
CA GLU A 291 28.05 -18.76 -1.26
C GLU A 291 27.87 -19.29 0.17
N VAL A 292 26.83 -18.82 0.87
CA VAL A 292 26.52 -19.27 2.24
C VAL A 292 26.17 -20.75 2.25
N TRP A 293 25.38 -21.22 1.28
CA TRP A 293 24.98 -22.62 1.21
C TRP A 293 26.17 -23.54 0.94
N TYR A 294 27.05 -23.20 0.00
CA TYR A 294 28.22 -24.02 -0.31
C TYR A 294 29.31 -24.01 0.78
N ALA A 295 29.23 -23.10 1.75
CA ALA A 295 30.13 -23.04 2.89
C ALA A 295 29.66 -23.90 4.09
N MET A 296 28.39 -24.34 4.12
CA MET A 296 27.79 -25.19 5.17
C MET A 296 27.99 -26.66 4.88
#